data_AF-A0AAW1BFY0-F1
#
_entry.id   AF-A0AAW1BFY0-F1
#
_cell.length_a   1.000
_cell.length_b   1.000
_cell.length_c   1.000
_cell.angle_alpha   90.00
_cell.angle_beta   90.00
_cell.angle_gamma   90.00
#
_symmetry.space_group_name_H-M   'P 1'
#
loop_
_entity.id
_entity.type
_entity.pdbx_description
1 polymer ?
#
loop_
_entity_poly.entity_id
_entity_poly.type
_entity_poly.pdbx_seq_one_letter_code
_entity_poly.pdbx_strand_id
1 'polypeptide(L)'
;MAKMILCVWLLSASISLPPLFGWAQNINDNKVCLISQDFGYTIYSTAVAFYIPMSVMLFMYYQIYKAAKKSAAKHKFAGFPRPNEREGMVSANGVMKLHKESEECANFSRLLKHERKNISIFKREQKAATTLGIIVGAFTVCWLPFFILSTARPFICGTSCSCIPLWVERTFLWFGYANSLINPFIYAFFNRDLRTTYRNLLQCRYRNINRKLSAAGMHEALKLAEKPEFIL
;
A
#
# COMPACT_ATOMS: atom_id res chain seq x y z
N MET A 1 -7.40 0.54 -15.46
CA MET A 1 -6.81 -0.59 -14.70
C MET A 1 -6.13 -1.60 -15.60
N ALA A 2 -6.74 -2.07 -16.70
CA ALA A 2 -6.11 -3.03 -17.62
C ALA A 2 -4.72 -2.61 -18.14
N LYS A 3 -4.55 -1.34 -18.52
CA LYS A 3 -3.23 -0.80 -18.95
C LYS A 3 -2.13 -0.98 -17.90
N MET A 4 -2.44 -0.72 -16.63
CA MET A 4 -1.46 -0.89 -15.54
C MET A 4 -1.09 -2.36 -15.35
N ILE A 5 -2.07 -3.25 -15.42
CA ILE A 5 -1.85 -4.70 -15.30
C ILE A 5 -0.98 -5.20 -16.45
N LEU A 6 -1.28 -4.78 -17.69
CA LEU A 6 -0.47 -5.12 -18.87
C LEU A 6 0.99 -4.68 -18.70
N CYS A 7 1.24 -3.45 -18.24
CA CYS A 7 2.60 -2.96 -18.01
C CYS A 7 3.36 -3.82 -17.00
N VAL A 8 2.71 -4.26 -15.92
CA VAL A 8 3.33 -5.14 -14.91
C VAL A 8 3.69 -6.52 -15.49
N TRP A 9 2.82 -7.09 -16.33
CA TRP A 9 3.12 -8.34 -17.02
C TRP A 9 4.27 -8.21 -18.01
N LEU A 10 4.32 -7.11 -18.77
CA LEU A 10 5.42 -6.84 -19.69
C LEU A 10 6.75 -6.66 -18.96
N LEU A 11 6.76 -5.96 -17.82
CA LEU A 11 7.95 -5.85 -16.97
C LEU A 11 8.37 -7.20 -16.38
N SER A 12 7.41 -8.06 -16.02
CA SER A 12 7.71 -9.42 -15.53
C SER A 12 8.32 -10.29 -16.65
N ALA A 13 7.81 -10.15 -17.87
CA ALA A 13 8.36 -10.82 -19.05
C ALA A 13 9.78 -10.31 -19.37
N SER A 14 10.05 -9.02 -19.26
CA SER A 14 11.39 -8.46 -19.53
C SER A 14 12.47 -8.98 -18.58
N ILE A 15 12.10 -9.44 -17.38
CA ILE A 15 13.03 -10.07 -16.43
C ILE A 15 13.25 -11.57 -16.76
N SER A 16 12.24 -12.23 -17.29
CA SER A 16 12.23 -13.69 -17.49
C SER A 16 12.81 -14.13 -18.84
N LEU A 17 12.73 -13.27 -19.86
CA LEU A 17 13.17 -13.57 -21.23
C LEU A 17 14.68 -13.46 -21.50
N PRO A 18 15.46 -12.53 -20.90
CA PRO A 18 16.87 -12.34 -21.24
C PRO A 18 17.76 -13.60 -21.20
N PRO A 19 17.59 -14.54 -20.25
CA PRO A 19 18.33 -15.80 -20.28
C PRO A 19 18.17 -16.60 -21.58
N LEU A 20 17.02 -16.50 -22.25
CA LEU A 20 16.75 -17.19 -23.52
C LEU A 20 17.50 -16.57 -24.72
N PHE A 21 17.98 -15.33 -24.60
CA PHE A 21 18.61 -14.55 -25.67
C PHE A 21 20.12 -14.33 -25.46
N GLY A 22 20.78 -15.21 -24.70
CA GLY A 22 22.25 -15.21 -24.57
C GLY A 22 22.80 -14.93 -23.18
N TRP A 23 21.94 -14.78 -22.17
CA TRP A 23 22.36 -14.65 -20.76
C TRP A 23 22.20 -15.94 -19.95
N ALA A 24 22.00 -17.09 -20.60
CA ALA A 24 22.01 -18.38 -19.92
C ALA A 24 23.46 -18.88 -19.69
N GLN A 25 23.92 -18.85 -18.44
CA GLN A 25 25.09 -19.62 -18.02
C GLN A 25 24.63 -20.96 -17.44
N ASN A 26 24.80 -22.03 -18.21
CA ASN A 26 24.49 -23.39 -17.79
C ASN A 26 25.62 -23.94 -16.92
N ILE A 27 25.56 -23.70 -15.61
CA ILE A 27 26.40 -24.41 -14.64
C ILE A 27 25.74 -25.77 -14.38
N ASN A 28 25.96 -26.72 -15.30
CA ASN A 28 25.44 -28.09 -15.24
C ASN A 28 26.29 -29.00 -14.33
N ASP A 29 26.67 -28.53 -13.15
CA ASP A 29 27.25 -29.39 -12.12
C ASP A 29 26.11 -30.02 -11.30
N ASN A 30 25.85 -31.31 -11.54
CA ASN A 30 25.06 -32.21 -10.67
C ASN A 30 23.51 -32.18 -10.72
N LYS A 31 22.87 -32.05 -11.91
CA LYS A 31 21.40 -32.15 -12.09
C LYS A 31 20.56 -31.14 -11.27
N VAL A 32 21.15 -30.02 -10.83
CA VAL A 32 20.44 -28.96 -10.12
C VAL A 32 20.09 -27.84 -11.08
N CYS A 33 18.82 -27.41 -11.10
CA CYS A 33 18.39 -26.24 -11.86
C CYS A 33 18.63 -24.99 -11.01
N LEU A 34 19.64 -24.20 -11.38
CA LEU A 34 19.96 -22.92 -10.75
C LEU A 34 19.60 -21.78 -11.70
N ILE A 35 19.28 -20.62 -11.12
CA ILE A 35 19.09 -19.40 -11.92
C ILE A 35 20.40 -19.05 -12.62
N SER A 36 20.33 -18.45 -13.81
CA SER A 36 21.55 -18.04 -14.53
C SER A 36 22.40 -17.11 -13.65
N GLN A 37 23.66 -17.45 -13.47
CA GLN A 37 24.61 -16.74 -12.59
C GLN A 37 25.44 -15.71 -13.33
N ASP A 38 25.05 -15.38 -14.56
CA ASP A 38 25.68 -14.29 -15.29
C ASP A 38 25.62 -12.99 -14.45
N PHE A 39 26.76 -12.31 -14.40
CA PHE A 39 26.92 -11.09 -13.60
C PHE A 39 25.92 -10.02 -14.02
N GLY A 40 25.81 -9.76 -15.33
CA GLY A 40 24.93 -8.75 -15.89
C GLY A 40 23.46 -9.09 -15.63
N TYR A 41 23.07 -10.34 -15.88
CA TYR A 41 21.71 -10.79 -15.62
C TYR A 41 21.34 -10.72 -14.14
N THR A 42 22.24 -11.11 -13.23
CA THR A 42 21.98 -11.09 -11.78
C THR A 42 21.71 -9.67 -11.30
N ILE A 43 22.53 -8.70 -11.70
CA ILE A 43 22.32 -7.30 -11.32
C ILE A 43 21.03 -6.75 -11.93
N TYR A 44 20.82 -6.97 -13.23
CA TYR A 44 19.62 -6.51 -13.93
C TYR A 44 18.34 -7.06 -13.31
N SER A 45 18.25 -8.39 -13.16
CA SER A 45 17.06 -9.07 -12.69
C SER A 45 16.75 -8.71 -11.23
N THR A 46 17.75 -8.69 -10.34
CA THR A 46 17.53 -8.34 -8.93
C THR A 46 17.19 -6.86 -8.73
N ALA A 47 17.74 -5.96 -9.55
CA ALA A 47 17.40 -4.54 -9.51
C ALA A 47 15.93 -4.29 -9.92
N VAL A 48 15.51 -4.85 -11.05
CA VAL A 48 14.14 -4.63 -11.58
C VAL A 48 13.09 -5.41 -10.77
N ALA A 49 13.41 -6.63 -10.31
CA ALA A 49 12.47 -7.46 -9.55
C ALA A 49 12.30 -7.02 -8.09
N PHE A 50 13.33 -6.47 -7.46
CA PHE A 50 13.32 -6.22 -6.02
C PHE A 50 13.80 -4.82 -5.64
N TYR A 51 15.05 -4.44 -5.89
CA TYR A 51 15.61 -3.22 -5.29
C TYR A 51 14.91 -1.93 -5.75
N ILE A 52 14.60 -1.79 -7.03
CA ILE A 52 13.89 -0.60 -7.56
C ILE A 52 12.46 -0.55 -7.00
N PRO A 53 11.61 -1.60 -7.16
CA PRO A 53 10.28 -1.61 -6.53
C PRO A 53 10.33 -1.35 -5.03
N MET A 54 11.24 -1.99 -4.31
CA MET A 54 11.39 -1.83 -2.86
C MET A 54 11.75 -0.40 -2.47
N SER A 55 12.68 0.24 -3.18
CA SER A 55 13.09 1.61 -2.91
C SER A 55 11.94 2.60 -3.14
N VAL A 56 11.21 2.45 -4.24
CA VAL A 56 10.02 3.27 -4.54
C VAL A 56 8.95 3.08 -3.48
N MET A 57 8.66 1.83 -3.09
CA MET A 57 7.68 1.53 -2.05
C MET A 57 8.09 2.14 -0.71
N LEU A 58 9.32 1.92 -0.25
CA LEU A 58 9.83 2.48 1.01
C LEU A 58 9.78 4.02 1.02
N PHE A 59 10.18 4.67 -0.07
CA PHE A 59 10.08 6.12 -0.20
C PHE A 59 8.63 6.60 -0.09
N MET A 60 7.70 5.96 -0.81
CA MET A 60 6.28 6.28 -0.73
C MET A 60 5.74 6.12 0.69
N TYR A 61 6.07 5.02 1.39
CA TYR A 61 5.65 4.82 2.78
C TYR A 61 6.26 5.82 3.74
N TYR A 62 7.53 6.18 3.54
CA TYR A 62 8.17 7.22 4.34
C TYR A 62 7.44 8.56 4.19
N GLN A 63 7.04 8.92 2.96
CA GLN A 63 6.24 10.12 2.73
C GLN A 63 4.87 10.04 3.39
N ILE A 64 4.21 8.88 3.33
CA ILE A 64 2.93 8.63 4.01
C ILE A 64 3.09 8.78 5.53
N TYR A 65 4.13 8.18 6.11
CA TYR A 65 4.43 8.27 7.54
C TYR A 65 4.71 9.71 7.97
N LYS A 66 5.52 10.45 7.19
CA LYS A 66 5.82 11.86 7.43
C LYS A 66 4.56 12.72 7.36
N ALA A 67 3.72 12.52 6.36
CA ALA A 67 2.44 13.20 6.23
C ALA A 67 1.53 12.90 7.43
N ALA A 68 1.45 11.64 7.86
CA ALA A 68 0.66 11.25 9.03
C ALA A 68 1.17 11.87 10.34
N LYS A 69 2.48 11.92 10.56
CA LYS A 69 3.08 12.56 11.73
C LYS A 69 2.81 14.08 11.75
N LYS A 70 2.89 14.74 10.57
CA LYS A 70 2.57 16.16 10.43
C LYS A 70 1.10 16.46 10.71
N SER A 71 0.18 15.61 10.25
CA SER A 71 -1.26 15.73 10.54
C SER A 71 -1.57 15.50 12.02
N ALA A 72 -0.94 14.50 12.67
CA ALA A 72 -1.10 14.25 14.10
C ALA A 72 -0.63 15.43 14.97
N ALA A 73 0.45 16.13 14.55
CA ALA A 73 0.92 17.34 15.23
C ALA A 73 -0.11 18.48 15.12
N LYS A 74 -0.69 18.73 13.93
CA LYS A 74 -1.67 19.81 13.72
C LYS A 74 -2.94 19.65 14.56
N HIS A 75 -3.46 18.43 14.70
CA HIS A 75 -4.67 18.19 15.50
C HIS A 75 -4.43 18.23 17.02
N LYS A 76 -3.18 18.22 17.48
CA LYS A 76 -2.84 18.43 18.90
C LYS A 76 -2.91 19.92 19.30
N PHE A 77 -2.80 20.84 18.34
CA PHE A 77 -2.82 22.30 18.57
C PHE A 77 -4.18 22.96 18.36
N ALA A 78 -5.15 22.31 17.70
CA ALA A 78 -6.50 22.84 17.48
C ALA A 78 -7.45 22.67 18.69
N GLY A 79 -6.90 22.55 19.90
CA GLY A 79 -7.66 22.50 21.15
C GLY A 79 -7.96 23.91 21.66
N PHE A 80 -9.16 24.41 21.35
CA PHE A 80 -9.91 25.45 22.07
C PHE A 80 -9.25 26.85 22.18
N PRO A 81 -9.75 27.89 21.47
CA PRO A 81 -9.67 29.23 22.02
C PRO A 81 -10.55 29.25 23.28
N ARG A 82 -9.94 29.34 24.47
CA ARG A 82 -10.67 29.73 25.68
C ARG A 82 -11.23 31.14 25.44
N PRO A 83 -12.56 31.37 25.53
CA PRO A 83 -13.07 32.73 25.68
C PRO A 83 -12.58 33.18 27.06
N ASN A 84 -11.61 34.09 27.07
CA ASN A 84 -11.15 34.69 28.31
C ASN A 84 -12.22 35.70 28.76
N GLU A 85 -12.78 35.50 29.94
CA GLU A 85 -13.64 36.46 30.61
C GLU A 85 -12.92 37.81 30.73
N ARG A 86 -13.59 38.89 30.32
CA ARG A 86 -13.48 40.21 30.97
C ARG A 86 -14.75 41.00 30.70
N GLU A 87 -15.39 41.35 31.81
CA GLU A 87 -16.61 42.12 31.97
C GLU A 87 -16.47 43.57 31.51
N GLY A 88 -17.62 44.20 31.17
CA GLY A 88 -17.87 45.63 31.38
C GLY A 88 -17.72 46.55 30.15
N MET A 89 -18.83 46.82 29.45
CA MET A 89 -19.57 48.10 29.52
C MET A 89 -20.48 48.28 28.29
N VAL A 90 -21.72 48.66 28.57
CA VAL A 90 -22.86 48.82 27.67
C VAL A 90 -22.61 49.91 26.61
N SER A 91 -22.99 49.68 25.35
CA SER A 91 -23.58 50.74 24.52
C SER A 91 -24.45 50.17 23.38
N ALA A 92 -25.57 50.86 23.17
CA ALA A 92 -26.72 50.50 22.36
C ALA A 92 -26.39 50.39 20.86
N ASN A 93 -26.62 49.19 20.29
CA ASN A 93 -26.91 48.91 18.88
C ASN A 93 -27.31 47.43 18.75
N GLY A 94 -28.53 47.11 19.22
CA GLY A 94 -28.93 45.76 19.65
C GLY A 94 -29.53 44.80 18.62
N VAL A 95 -29.71 45.18 17.35
CA VAL A 95 -30.40 44.29 16.37
C VAL A 95 -29.46 43.73 15.29
N MET A 96 -28.43 44.47 14.89
CA MET A 96 -27.51 44.04 13.82
C MET A 96 -26.34 43.17 14.31
N LYS A 97 -26.04 43.19 15.61
CA LYS A 97 -24.90 42.47 16.21
C LYS A 97 -25.21 40.99 16.50
N LEU A 98 -26.46 40.68 16.86
CA LEU A 98 -26.94 39.32 17.13
C LEU A 98 -26.94 38.43 15.88
N HIS A 99 -27.25 39.02 14.71
CA HIS A 99 -27.26 38.31 13.44
C HIS A 99 -25.84 37.94 12.97
N LYS A 100 -24.87 38.84 13.20
CA LYS A 100 -23.47 38.65 12.82
C LYS A 100 -22.77 37.60 13.68
N GLU A 101 -23.03 37.56 14.99
CA GLU A 101 -22.52 36.50 15.89
C GLU A 101 -23.15 35.12 15.60
N SER A 102 -24.43 35.07 15.24
CA SER A 102 -25.12 33.83 14.87
C SER A 102 -24.56 33.24 13.56
N GLU A 103 -24.27 34.09 12.57
CA GLU A 103 -23.68 33.69 11.29
C GLU A 103 -22.22 33.22 11.46
N GLU A 104 -21.44 33.87 12.33
CA GLU A 104 -20.06 33.49 12.64
C GLU A 104 -19.98 32.16 13.42
N CYS A 105 -20.87 31.92 14.38
CA CYS A 105 -20.97 30.65 15.11
C CYS A 105 -21.43 29.48 14.20
N ALA A 106 -22.32 29.76 13.24
CA ALA A 106 -22.72 28.79 12.22
C ALA A 106 -21.56 28.45 11.28
N ASN A 107 -20.77 29.44 10.86
CA ASN A 107 -19.58 29.25 10.03
C ASN A 107 -18.48 28.48 10.76
N PHE A 108 -18.23 28.78 12.04
CA PHE A 108 -17.30 28.03 12.89
C PHE A 108 -17.74 26.57 13.09
N SER A 109 -19.04 26.34 13.32
CA SER A 109 -19.62 25.00 13.43
C SER A 109 -19.49 24.19 12.13
N ARG A 110 -19.65 24.85 10.96
CA ARG A 110 -19.43 24.22 9.65
C ARG A 110 -17.95 23.87 9.44
N LEU A 111 -17.02 24.75 9.83
CA LEU A 111 -15.58 24.52 9.74
C LEU A 111 -15.16 23.34 10.64
N LEU A 112 -15.61 23.29 11.90
CA LEU A 112 -15.33 22.17 12.80
C LEU A 112 -15.92 20.84 12.30
N LYS A 113 -17.12 20.86 11.69
CA LYS A 113 -17.69 19.66 11.04
C LYS A 113 -16.85 19.21 9.85
N HIS A 114 -16.37 20.14 9.03
CA HIS A 114 -15.51 19.85 7.89
C HIS A 114 -14.15 19.27 8.32
N GLU A 115 -13.50 19.87 9.32
CA GLU A 115 -12.27 19.36 9.93
C GLU A 115 -12.46 17.94 10.50
N ARG A 116 -13.55 17.72 11.26
CA ARG A 116 -13.87 16.40 11.83
C ARG A 116 -14.11 15.34 10.73
N LYS A 117 -14.76 15.72 9.62
CA LYS A 117 -14.96 14.85 8.46
C LYS A 117 -13.62 14.52 7.79
N ASN A 118 -12.75 15.50 7.57
CA ASN A 118 -11.43 15.30 6.97
C ASN A 118 -10.54 14.41 7.84
N ILE A 119 -10.54 14.61 9.16
CA ILE A 119 -9.86 13.72 10.13
C ILE A 119 -10.36 12.29 10.01
N SER A 120 -11.68 12.09 9.88
CA SER A 120 -12.27 10.75 9.77
C SER A 120 -11.88 10.04 8.46
N ILE A 121 -11.85 10.78 7.35
CA ILE A 121 -11.41 10.28 6.04
C ILE A 121 -9.92 9.92 6.12
N PHE A 122 -9.09 10.82 6.65
CA PHE A 122 -7.66 10.59 6.83
C PHE A 122 -7.37 9.36 7.69
N LYS A 123 -8.08 9.17 8.81
CA LYS A 123 -7.95 7.96 9.65
C LYS A 123 -8.34 6.68 8.90
N ARG A 124 -9.34 6.75 8.01
CA ARG A 124 -9.73 5.62 7.15
C ARG A 124 -8.66 5.32 6.10
N GLU A 125 -8.12 6.34 5.45
CA GLU A 125 -7.04 6.22 4.46
C GLU A 125 -5.75 5.69 5.09
N GLN A 126 -5.39 6.18 6.29
CA GLN A 126 -4.22 5.72 7.04
C GLN A 126 -4.33 4.24 7.42
N LYS A 127 -5.53 3.75 7.72
CA LYS A 127 -5.77 2.35 8.03
C LYS A 127 -5.60 1.44 6.80
N ALA A 128 -6.00 1.91 5.63
CA ALA A 128 -5.71 1.24 4.37
C ALA A 128 -4.20 1.22 4.09
N ALA A 129 -3.53 2.36 4.25
CA ALA A 129 -2.08 2.48 4.12
C ALA A 129 -1.30 1.59 5.12
N THR A 130 -1.81 1.41 6.34
CA THR A 130 -1.24 0.50 7.34
C THR A 130 -1.23 -0.94 6.85
N THR A 131 -2.35 -1.39 6.26
CA THR A 131 -2.45 -2.76 5.72
C THR A 131 -1.46 -2.96 4.57
N LEU A 132 -1.35 -1.97 3.67
CA LEU A 132 -0.38 -2.00 2.58
C LEU A 132 1.06 -2.01 3.13
N GLY A 133 1.35 -1.25 4.19
CA GLY A 133 2.65 -1.26 4.87
C GLY A 133 3.00 -2.62 5.48
N ILE A 134 2.04 -3.33 6.06
CA ILE A 134 2.22 -4.70 6.56
C ILE A 134 2.53 -5.66 5.41
N ILE A 135 1.82 -5.56 4.28
CA ILE A 135 2.08 -6.39 3.08
C ILE A 135 3.50 -6.17 2.58
N VAL A 136 3.93 -4.91 2.48
CA VAL A 136 5.29 -4.58 2.01
C VAL A 136 6.35 -5.02 3.01
N GLY A 137 6.12 -4.85 4.31
CA GLY A 137 7.01 -5.35 5.35
C GLY A 137 7.20 -6.87 5.29
N ALA A 138 6.09 -7.61 5.18
CA ALA A 138 6.13 -9.07 5.05
C ALA A 138 6.85 -9.51 3.78
N PHE A 139 6.53 -8.91 2.63
CA PHE A 139 7.23 -9.17 1.38
C PHE A 139 8.73 -8.93 1.52
N THR A 140 9.12 -7.82 2.15
CA THR A 140 10.53 -7.47 2.38
C THR A 140 11.22 -8.53 3.23
N VAL A 141 10.67 -8.89 4.38
CA VAL A 141 11.30 -9.85 5.30
C VAL A 141 11.43 -11.23 4.67
N CYS A 142 10.45 -11.65 3.88
CA CYS A 142 10.47 -12.94 3.19
C CYS A 142 11.48 -12.99 2.03
N TRP A 143 11.60 -11.91 1.25
CA TRP A 143 12.39 -11.92 0.02
C TRP A 143 13.79 -11.32 0.15
N LEU A 144 13.99 -10.36 1.05
CA LEU A 144 15.26 -9.66 1.23
C LEU A 144 16.46 -10.60 1.47
N PRO A 145 16.38 -11.65 2.31
CA PRO A 145 17.52 -12.54 2.54
C PRO A 145 17.99 -13.24 1.26
N PHE A 146 17.03 -13.70 0.43
CA PHE A 146 17.33 -14.35 -0.84
C PHE A 146 17.92 -13.37 -1.86
N PHE A 147 17.35 -12.17 -1.99
CA PHE A 147 17.86 -11.17 -2.94
C PHE A 147 19.25 -10.65 -2.55
N ILE A 148 19.54 -10.45 -1.26
CA ILE A 148 20.90 -10.10 -0.80
C ILE A 148 21.88 -11.19 -1.18
N LEU A 149 21.57 -12.46 -0.87
CA LEU A 149 22.44 -13.59 -1.19
C LEU A 149 22.68 -13.71 -2.70
N SER A 150 21.62 -13.57 -3.50
CA SER A 150 21.67 -13.69 -4.95
C SER A 150 22.51 -12.59 -5.59
N THR A 151 22.35 -11.35 -5.13
CA THR A 151 23.16 -10.20 -5.60
C THR A 151 24.60 -10.28 -5.12
N ALA A 152 24.86 -10.75 -3.89
CA ALA A 152 26.21 -10.83 -3.32
C ALA A 152 27.05 -11.97 -3.91
N ARG A 153 26.41 -13.07 -4.35
CA ARG A 153 27.06 -14.24 -4.94
C ARG A 153 28.15 -13.92 -5.98
N PRO A 154 27.89 -13.15 -7.05
CA PRO A 154 28.92 -12.82 -8.03
C PRO A 154 30.10 -12.02 -7.46
N PHE A 155 29.90 -11.23 -6.40
CA PHE A 155 30.97 -10.42 -5.79
C PHE A 155 31.82 -11.21 -4.80
N ILE A 156 31.23 -12.18 -4.09
CA ILE A 156 31.92 -12.94 -3.04
C ILE A 156 32.62 -14.17 -3.62
N CYS A 157 31.96 -14.93 -4.49
CA CYS A 157 32.51 -16.20 -4.99
C CYS A 157 33.17 -16.08 -6.38
N GLY A 158 32.98 -14.98 -7.09
CA GLY A 158 33.38 -14.84 -8.50
C GLY A 158 32.62 -15.80 -9.43
N THR A 159 33.01 -15.85 -10.70
CA THR A 159 32.36 -16.67 -11.73
C THR A 159 32.79 -18.14 -11.73
N SER A 160 33.81 -18.51 -10.95
CA SER A 160 34.52 -19.79 -11.13
C SER A 160 34.51 -20.70 -9.90
N CYS A 161 33.83 -20.35 -8.80
CA CYS A 161 33.74 -21.22 -7.63
C CYS A 161 32.41 -21.03 -6.88
N SER A 162 31.70 -22.11 -6.53
CA SER A 162 30.47 -22.05 -5.73
C SER A 162 30.81 -22.06 -4.24
N CYS A 163 31.05 -20.89 -3.65
CA CYS A 163 31.41 -20.77 -2.24
C CYS A 163 30.20 -20.79 -1.28
N ILE A 164 28.99 -20.60 -1.80
CA ILE A 164 27.74 -20.63 -1.03
C ILE A 164 27.15 -22.05 -1.09
N PRO A 165 26.89 -22.68 0.06
CA PRO A 165 26.30 -24.02 0.07
C PRO A 165 24.82 -23.97 -0.35
N LEU A 166 24.41 -24.92 -1.19
CA LEU A 166 23.09 -24.97 -1.82
C LEU A 166 21.91 -24.99 -0.83
N TRP A 167 22.11 -25.54 0.38
CA TRP A 167 21.06 -25.58 1.40
C TRP A 167 20.70 -24.19 1.92
N VAL A 168 21.66 -23.25 1.96
CA VAL A 168 21.41 -21.86 2.38
C VAL A 168 20.55 -21.13 1.34
N GLU A 169 20.91 -21.24 0.06
CA GLU A 169 20.15 -20.66 -1.06
C GLU A 169 18.71 -21.20 -1.08
N ARG A 170 18.55 -22.52 -0.96
CA ARG A 170 17.23 -23.16 -0.91
C ARG A 170 16.42 -22.70 0.31
N THR A 171 17.04 -22.56 1.48
CA THR A 171 16.34 -22.12 2.70
C THR A 171 15.77 -20.70 2.54
N PHE A 172 16.56 -19.76 2.02
CA PHE A 172 16.07 -18.40 1.78
C PHE A 172 15.04 -18.33 0.66
N LEU A 173 15.15 -19.17 -0.36
CA LEU A 173 14.12 -19.28 -1.39
C LEU A 173 12.78 -19.76 -0.82
N TRP A 174 12.81 -20.73 0.10
CA TRP A 174 11.59 -21.19 0.80
C TRP A 174 10.95 -20.08 1.64
N PHE A 175 11.74 -19.20 2.26
CA PHE A 175 11.19 -18.01 2.93
C PHE A 175 10.50 -17.07 1.95
N GLY A 176 11.06 -16.89 0.75
CA GLY A 176 10.42 -16.15 -0.33
C GLY A 176 9.07 -16.77 -0.73
N TYR A 177 9.00 -18.10 -0.86
CA TYR A 177 7.75 -18.81 -1.18
C TYR A 177 6.69 -18.71 -0.08
N ALA A 178 7.10 -18.65 1.20
CA ALA A 178 6.18 -18.45 2.31
C ALA A 178 5.40 -17.12 2.20
N ASN A 179 5.90 -16.11 1.48
CA ASN A 179 5.19 -14.85 1.22
C ASN A 179 3.79 -15.08 0.60
N SER A 180 3.69 -16.01 -0.35
CA SER A 180 2.40 -16.33 -1.00
C SER A 180 1.38 -16.91 0.00
N LEU A 181 1.86 -17.69 0.98
CA LEU A 181 1.02 -18.23 2.05
C LEU A 181 0.57 -17.13 3.03
N ILE A 182 1.45 -16.18 3.34
CA ILE A 182 1.21 -15.10 4.30
C ILE A 182 0.12 -14.13 3.80
N ASN A 183 0.05 -13.88 2.49
CA ASN A 183 -0.87 -12.90 1.90
C ASN A 183 -2.35 -13.09 2.32
N PRO A 184 -3.00 -14.26 2.15
CA PRO A 184 -4.35 -14.51 2.66
C PRO A 184 -4.56 -14.18 4.14
N PHE A 185 -3.59 -14.51 5.00
CA PHE A 185 -3.66 -14.20 6.43
C PHE A 185 -3.57 -12.69 6.67
N ILE A 186 -2.69 -11.98 5.96
CA ILE A 186 -2.60 -10.52 6.07
C ILE A 186 -3.94 -9.88 5.73
N TYR A 187 -4.59 -10.31 4.64
CA TYR A 187 -5.90 -9.77 4.25
C TYR A 187 -7.00 -10.15 5.24
N ALA A 188 -7.03 -11.38 5.75
CA ALA A 188 -8.04 -11.83 6.70
C ALA A 188 -7.95 -11.08 8.05
N PHE A 189 -6.74 -10.81 8.54
CA PHE A 189 -6.54 -10.18 9.83
C PHE A 189 -6.41 -8.66 9.75
N PHE A 190 -5.65 -8.10 8.82
CA PHE A 190 -5.34 -6.67 8.85
C PHE A 190 -6.26 -5.83 7.96
N ASN A 191 -6.88 -6.42 6.93
CA ASN A 191 -7.86 -5.72 6.12
C ASN A 191 -9.28 -5.82 6.72
N ARG A 192 -9.62 -4.85 7.58
CA ARG A 192 -10.94 -4.80 8.26
C ARG A 192 -12.12 -4.80 7.29
N ASP A 193 -11.96 -4.30 6.07
CA ASP A 193 -13.05 -4.22 5.08
C ASP A 193 -13.30 -5.59 4.45
N LEU A 194 -12.23 -6.39 4.27
CA LEU A 194 -12.30 -7.75 3.72
C LEU A 194 -12.59 -8.82 4.78
N ARG A 195 -12.23 -8.59 6.05
CA ARG A 195 -12.42 -9.54 7.15
C ARG A 195 -13.87 -10.06 7.25
N THR A 196 -14.85 -9.18 7.06
CA THR A 196 -16.27 -9.56 7.11
C THR A 196 -16.65 -10.49 5.96
N THR A 197 -16.13 -10.23 4.76
CA THR A 197 -16.36 -11.09 3.58
C THR A 197 -15.67 -12.43 3.76
N TYR A 198 -14.42 -12.46 4.24
CA TYR A 198 -13.71 -13.69 4.57
C TYR A 198 -14.46 -14.54 5.60
N ARG A 199 -14.98 -13.92 6.67
CA ARG A 199 -15.80 -14.63 7.68
C ARG A 199 -17.07 -15.23 7.08
N ASN A 200 -17.75 -14.49 6.21
CA ASN A 200 -18.95 -15.00 5.52
C ASN A 200 -18.61 -16.13 4.54
N LEU A 201 -17.45 -16.05 3.87
CA LEU A 201 -16.98 -17.10 2.95
C LEU A 201 -16.64 -18.38 3.71
N LEU A 202 -15.91 -18.28 4.83
CA LEU A 202 -15.56 -19.40 5.71
C LEU A 202 -16.79 -20.02 6.39
N GLN A 203 -17.84 -19.22 6.64
CA GLN A 203 -19.12 -19.70 7.18
C GLN A 203 -20.11 -20.16 6.08
N CYS A 204 -19.68 -20.26 4.82
CA CYS A 204 -20.50 -20.63 3.67
C CYS A 204 -21.79 -19.79 3.51
N ARG A 205 -21.79 -18.53 3.95
CA ARG A 205 -22.93 -17.60 3.88
C ARG A 205 -22.99 -16.87 2.53
N TYR A 206 -22.96 -17.62 1.43
CA TYR A 206 -22.88 -17.09 0.06
C TYR A 206 -24.04 -16.15 -0.29
N ARG A 207 -25.24 -16.37 0.25
CA ARG A 207 -26.42 -15.52 0.01
C ARG A 207 -26.21 -14.06 0.46
N ASN A 208 -25.47 -13.84 1.54
CA ASN A 208 -25.14 -12.50 2.04
C ASN A 208 -24.08 -11.80 1.19
N ILE A 209 -23.19 -12.57 0.56
CA ILE A 209 -22.14 -12.07 -0.34
C ILE A 209 -22.76 -11.63 -1.67
N ASN A 210 -23.60 -12.48 -2.29
CA ASN A 210 -24.28 -12.17 -3.54
C ASN A 210 -25.17 -10.93 -3.43
N ARG A 211 -25.91 -10.78 -2.32
CA ARG A 211 -26.72 -9.58 -2.08
C ARG A 211 -25.89 -8.30 -2.01
N LYS A 212 -24.71 -8.35 -1.37
CA LYS A 212 -23.81 -7.19 -1.29
C LYS A 212 -23.16 -6.85 -2.63
N LEU A 213 -22.71 -7.84 -3.39
CA LEU A 213 -22.14 -7.65 -4.73
C LEU A 213 -23.16 -7.07 -5.70
N SER A 214 -24.39 -7.60 -5.70
CA SER A 214 -25.49 -7.10 -6.54
C SER A 214 -25.84 -5.65 -6.18
N ALA A 215 -25.93 -5.31 -4.90
CA ALA A 215 -26.17 -3.94 -4.46
C ALA A 215 -25.03 -2.98 -4.85
N ALA A 216 -23.76 -3.42 -4.77
CA ALA A 216 -22.62 -2.62 -5.21
C ALA A 216 -22.59 -2.41 -6.74
N GLY A 217 -22.89 -3.47 -7.52
CA GLY A 217 -22.99 -3.39 -8.97
C GLY A 217 -24.12 -2.46 -9.43
N MET A 218 -25.28 -2.51 -8.78
CA MET A 218 -26.39 -1.57 -9.01
C MET A 218 -25.97 -0.11 -8.77
N HIS A 219 -25.20 0.13 -7.71
CA HIS A 219 -24.77 1.48 -7.34
C HIS A 219 -23.75 2.07 -8.33
N GLU A 220 -22.87 1.24 -8.88
CA GLU A 220 -21.93 1.63 -9.94
C GLU A 220 -22.63 1.83 -11.29
N ALA A 221 -23.62 0.97 -11.62
CA ALA A 221 -24.45 1.16 -12.82
C ALA A 221 -25.24 2.47 -12.76
N LEU A 222 -25.80 2.82 -11.60
CA LEU A 222 -26.48 4.10 -11.39
C LEU A 222 -25.53 5.30 -11.53
N LYS A 223 -24.30 5.22 -11.01
CA LYS A 223 -23.29 6.27 -11.22
C LYS A 223 -22.89 6.44 -12.68
N LEU A 224 -22.83 5.36 -13.44
CA LEU A 224 -22.54 5.41 -14.87
C LEU A 224 -23.72 6.01 -15.65
N ALA A 225 -24.95 5.72 -15.24
CA ALA A 225 -26.15 6.31 -15.82
C ALA A 225 -26.34 7.80 -15.45
N GLU A 226 -25.87 8.20 -14.28
CA GLU A 226 -25.95 9.59 -13.79
C GLU A 226 -24.80 10.47 -14.31
N LYS A 227 -23.76 9.88 -14.92
CA LYS A 227 -22.67 10.63 -15.56
C LYS A 227 -23.22 11.20 -16.88
N PRO A 228 -23.50 12.52 -16.97
CA PRO A 228 -24.01 13.09 -18.21
C PRO A 228 -22.96 12.90 -19.29
N GLU A 229 -23.37 12.48 -20.47
CA GLU A 229 -22.55 12.45 -21.67
C GLU A 229 -22.04 13.87 -21.97
N PHE A 230 -20.92 14.27 -21.37
CA PHE A 230 -20.04 15.28 -21.96
C PHE A 230 -19.26 14.57 -23.07
N ILE A 231 -19.98 14.26 -24.15
CA ILE A 231 -19.41 14.00 -25.46
C ILE A 231 -19.35 15.36 -26.15
N LEU A 232 -18.14 15.90 -26.26
CA LEU A 232 -17.71 16.68 -27.42
C LEU A 232 -16.30 16.21 -27.80
#